data_AF-A0A5M7CAA5-F1
#
_entry.id   AF-A0A5M7CAA5-F1
#
_cell.length_a   1.000
_cell.length_b   1.000
_cell.length_c   1.000
_cell.angle_alpha   90.00
_cell.angle_beta   90.00
_cell.angle_gamma   90.00
#
_symmetry.space_group_name_H-M   'P 1'
#
loop_
_entity.id
_entity.type
_entity.pdbx_description
1 polymer ?
#
loop_
_entity_poly.entity_id
_entity_poly.type
_entity_poly.pdbx_seq_one_letter_code
_entity_poly.pdbx_strand_id
1 'polypeptide(L)'
;MSGHSLSLAINGRERLLTDRLIAFEPTAPERTETVAVVGLGYVGLPTACALHDATTQVIGFDISEERLREIKAGEVDLPEEERRGLAAALDGGGLTLTCDPASLAEADAVIVCVPTPVDAARAPDLTALRAACRTAVSHAKRGQVIVLTSTTYVGTTRQLLVEPLRERGLRVGDEVHVAFSPERIDPGNFDHVQRRTPRVVGGVTQRCAQRAAEVVRRMTDRVYLVSSPEAAELTKLYENIFRAVNLALANEIADACAVLGLDPIEVTVAAGTKPYGFLGSFPGPGVGGHCIPCDPHYLLWQLGRRGLSAPLIEQAMRSIDQRPGRVVQRVVEMLGEAGVDHSGARVLVAGVSYKAGVRDLRESPALPILAGLRRLGVDVHYHDPLLPEIELPDGTRMTSEPAPRGRDWDVTVIHTAHPGADYGWARDCPQVLDATYQFDAVPHRRVL
;
A
#
# COMPACT_ATOMS: atom_id res chain seq x y z
N MET A 1 -18.78 -26.20 -5.91
CA MET A 1 -17.94 -25.22 -6.61
C MET A 1 -18.73 -23.91 -6.75
N SER A 2 -18.74 -23.06 -5.73
CA SER A 2 -19.23 -21.70 -5.86
C SER A 2 -18.19 -20.91 -6.64
N GLY A 3 -18.44 -20.74 -7.94
CA GLY A 3 -17.52 -20.07 -8.85
C GLY A 3 -17.34 -18.61 -8.48
N HIS A 4 -16.18 -18.27 -7.90
CA HIS A 4 -15.70 -16.90 -7.89
C HIS A 4 -15.39 -16.49 -9.33
N SER A 5 -16.33 -15.83 -10.00
CA SER A 5 -16.06 -15.13 -11.25
C SER A 5 -15.08 -14.00 -10.94
N LEU A 6 -14.00 -13.88 -11.70
CA LEU A 6 -13.26 -12.62 -11.73
C LEU A 6 -14.27 -11.50 -12.01
N SER A 7 -14.35 -10.49 -11.13
CA SER A 7 -15.08 -9.26 -11.43
C SER A 7 -14.25 -8.45 -12.42
N LEU A 8 -14.18 -8.90 -13.68
CA LEU A 8 -13.66 -8.10 -14.78
C LEU A 8 -14.76 -7.16 -15.22
N ALA A 9 -15.10 -6.15 -14.41
CA ALA A 9 -16.01 -5.07 -14.78
C ALA A 9 -15.38 -4.18 -15.87
N ILE A 10 -14.98 -4.78 -16.99
CA ILE A 10 -14.33 -4.12 -18.12
C ILE A 10 -15.44 -3.85 -19.14
N ASN A 11 -16.06 -2.69 -19.00
CA ASN A 11 -17.02 -2.14 -19.96
C ASN A 11 -18.16 -3.12 -20.34
N GLY A 12 -18.65 -3.93 -19.40
CA GLY A 12 -19.77 -4.86 -19.61
C GLY A 12 -19.44 -6.06 -20.50
N ARG A 13 -18.15 -6.44 -20.61
CA ARG A 13 -17.65 -7.57 -21.41
C ARG A 13 -16.94 -8.63 -20.58
N GLU A 14 -17.34 -8.76 -19.31
CA GLU A 14 -16.73 -9.62 -18.29
C GLU A 14 -16.47 -11.04 -18.84
N ARG A 15 -17.48 -11.62 -19.51
CA ARG A 15 -17.42 -12.99 -20.05
C ARG A 15 -16.49 -13.14 -21.26
N LEU A 16 -16.41 -12.13 -22.14
CA LEU A 16 -15.66 -12.19 -23.40
C LEU A 16 -14.15 -11.98 -23.20
N LEU A 17 -13.75 -11.35 -22.09
CA LEU A 17 -12.36 -11.03 -21.81
C LEU A 17 -11.66 -12.08 -20.94
N THR A 18 -12.42 -13.00 -20.34
CA THR A 18 -11.88 -14.15 -19.61
C THR A 18 -10.92 -14.97 -20.48
N ASP A 19 -11.25 -15.16 -21.76
CA ASP A 19 -10.41 -15.92 -22.71
C ASP A 19 -9.08 -15.23 -23.04
N ARG A 20 -8.93 -13.93 -22.70
CA ARG A 20 -7.66 -13.20 -22.85
C ARG A 20 -6.78 -13.31 -21.61
N LEU A 21 -7.32 -13.79 -20.48
CA LEU A 21 -6.54 -14.10 -19.30
C LEU A 21 -5.95 -15.49 -19.42
N ILE A 22 -4.63 -15.60 -19.22
CA ILE A 22 -3.94 -16.89 -19.22
C ILE A 22 -3.83 -17.35 -17.77
N ALA A 23 -4.81 -18.12 -17.30
CA ALA A 23 -4.72 -18.76 -16.00
C ALA A 23 -3.57 -19.77 -16.00
N PHE A 24 -2.74 -19.75 -14.95
CA PHE A 24 -1.73 -20.77 -14.75
C PHE A 24 -2.38 -22.05 -14.22
N GLU A 25 -2.28 -23.13 -14.98
CA GLU A 25 -2.72 -24.46 -14.57
C GLU A 25 -1.49 -25.31 -14.20
N PRO A 26 -1.37 -25.78 -12.96
CA PRO A 26 -0.22 -26.58 -12.54
C PRO A 26 -0.21 -27.95 -13.24
N THR A 27 0.90 -28.29 -13.89
CA THR A 27 1.03 -29.53 -14.69
C THR A 27 1.69 -30.70 -13.97
N ALA A 28 2.23 -30.51 -12.76
CA ALA A 28 2.97 -31.53 -12.00
C ALA A 28 2.73 -31.39 -10.48
N PRO A 29 2.90 -32.48 -9.69
CA PRO A 29 2.81 -32.40 -8.22
C PRO A 29 3.89 -31.48 -7.64
N GLU A 30 3.58 -30.90 -6.47
CA GLU A 30 4.46 -29.96 -5.78
C GLU A 30 5.83 -30.56 -5.48
N ARG A 31 6.87 -29.95 -6.05
CA ARG A 31 8.21 -30.07 -5.48
C ARG A 31 8.31 -29.13 -4.29
N THR A 32 8.77 -29.68 -3.18
CA THR A 32 9.16 -28.93 -1.99
C THR A 32 10.45 -28.17 -2.33
N GLU A 33 10.39 -26.84 -2.34
CA GLU A 33 11.51 -25.94 -2.70
C GLU A 33 11.92 -25.10 -1.50
N THR A 34 13.18 -24.69 -1.44
CA THR A 34 13.64 -23.65 -0.50
C THR A 34 13.45 -22.28 -1.14
N VAL A 35 12.76 -21.37 -0.46
CA VAL A 35 12.48 -20.02 -0.98
C VAL A 35 13.12 -18.96 -0.10
N ALA A 36 13.94 -18.09 -0.69
CA ALA A 36 14.46 -16.91 -0.01
C ALA A 36 13.59 -15.68 -0.27
N VAL A 37 13.30 -14.90 0.76
CA VAL A 37 12.62 -13.60 0.67
C VAL A 37 13.60 -12.51 1.10
N VAL A 38 13.89 -11.57 0.19
CA VAL A 38 14.85 -10.47 0.37
C VAL A 38 14.10 -9.19 0.75
N GLY A 39 14.35 -8.71 1.96
CA GLY A 39 13.67 -7.57 2.58
C GLY A 39 12.45 -8.01 3.37
N LEU A 40 12.51 -7.95 4.71
CA LEU A 40 11.47 -8.41 5.63
C LEU A 40 10.67 -7.25 6.22
N GLY A 41 10.37 -6.28 5.36
CA GLY A 41 9.48 -5.17 5.65
C GLY A 41 8.00 -5.57 5.51
N TYR A 42 7.19 -4.55 5.25
CA TYR A 42 5.73 -4.65 5.16
C TYR A 42 5.21 -5.69 4.16
N VAL A 43 5.92 -5.94 3.05
CA VAL A 43 5.55 -6.96 2.05
C VAL A 43 6.25 -8.28 2.30
N GLY A 44 7.56 -8.25 2.56
CA GLY A 44 8.36 -9.47 2.58
C GLY A 44 8.14 -10.35 3.81
N LEU A 45 7.86 -9.78 4.99
CA LEU A 45 7.58 -10.59 6.18
C LEU A 45 6.27 -11.40 6.02
N PRO A 46 5.12 -10.79 5.64
CA PRO A 46 3.91 -11.57 5.31
C PRO A 46 4.15 -12.60 4.19
N THR A 47 4.94 -12.25 3.17
CA THR A 47 5.33 -13.17 2.08
C THR A 47 6.07 -14.39 2.63
N ALA A 48 7.04 -14.18 3.54
CA ALA A 48 7.80 -15.26 4.16
C ALA A 48 6.89 -16.17 5.02
N CYS A 49 6.00 -15.57 5.82
CA CYS A 49 5.02 -16.32 6.62
C CYS A 49 4.07 -17.14 5.74
N ALA A 50 3.55 -16.56 4.65
CA ALA A 50 2.63 -17.25 3.74
C ALA A 50 3.28 -18.44 3.01
N LEU A 51 4.60 -18.44 2.85
CA LEU A 51 5.35 -19.52 2.23
C LEU A 51 5.69 -20.66 3.19
N HIS A 52 5.65 -20.43 4.51
CA HIS A 52 6.11 -21.39 5.51
C HIS A 52 5.45 -22.76 5.36
N ASP A 53 4.13 -22.82 5.30
CA ASP A 53 3.38 -24.08 5.22
C ASP A 53 3.39 -24.72 3.81
N ALA A 54 3.88 -23.99 2.80
CA ALA A 54 3.83 -24.39 1.39
C ALA A 54 5.21 -24.71 0.79
N THR A 55 6.28 -24.66 1.59
CA THR A 55 7.67 -24.83 1.14
C THR A 55 8.46 -25.72 2.11
N THR A 56 9.62 -26.22 1.68
CA THR A 56 10.50 -27.01 2.58
C THR A 56 11.07 -26.12 3.68
N GLN A 57 11.48 -24.91 3.30
CA GLN A 57 12.17 -23.97 4.13
C GLN A 57 12.07 -22.58 3.51
N VAL A 58 11.87 -21.57 4.35
CA VAL A 58 11.91 -20.16 3.99
C VAL A 58 13.18 -19.55 4.58
N ILE A 59 13.96 -18.86 3.73
CA ILE A 59 15.09 -18.04 4.17
C ILE A 59 14.64 -16.58 4.13
N GLY A 60 14.42 -15.99 5.30
CA GLY A 60 14.16 -14.55 5.43
C GLY A 60 15.48 -13.79 5.49
N PHE A 61 15.83 -13.07 4.42
CA PHE A 61 17.03 -12.26 4.34
C PHE A 61 16.69 -10.77 4.53
N ASP A 62 17.33 -10.12 5.49
CA ASP A 62 17.31 -8.66 5.64
C ASP A 62 18.70 -8.13 5.99
N ILE A 63 19.06 -6.94 5.50
CA ILE A 63 20.34 -6.30 5.80
C ILE A 63 20.36 -5.68 7.21
N SER A 64 19.19 -5.40 7.78
CA SER A 64 19.07 -4.81 9.11
C SER A 64 19.01 -5.91 10.17
N GLU A 65 20.11 -6.09 10.90
CA GLU A 65 20.14 -6.99 12.06
C GLU A 65 19.13 -6.59 13.14
N GLU A 66 18.87 -5.29 13.27
CA GLU A 66 17.82 -4.79 14.15
C GLU A 66 16.45 -5.30 13.74
N ARG A 67 16.13 -5.22 12.44
CA ARG A 67 14.87 -5.76 11.91
C ARG A 67 14.74 -7.26 12.17
N LEU A 68 15.82 -8.02 12.00
CA LEU A 68 15.82 -9.45 12.30
C LEU A 68 15.59 -9.73 13.79
N ARG A 69 16.15 -8.91 14.69
CA ARG A 69 15.92 -9.00 16.15
C ARG A 69 14.45 -8.73 16.50
N GLU A 70 13.86 -7.67 15.95
CA GLU A 70 12.43 -7.34 16.14
C GLU A 70 11.53 -8.51 15.70
N ILE A 71 11.78 -9.06 14.51
CA ILE A 71 11.02 -10.20 13.98
C ILE A 71 11.13 -11.41 14.90
N LYS A 72 12.35 -11.72 15.37
CA LYS A 72 12.59 -12.83 16.28
C LYS A 72 11.93 -12.63 17.65
N ALA A 73 11.82 -11.38 18.12
CA ALA A 73 11.13 -11.02 19.36
C ALA A 73 9.59 -10.98 19.20
N GLY A 74 9.07 -11.08 17.97
CA GLY A 74 7.64 -10.91 17.68
C GLY A 74 7.17 -9.45 17.72
N GLU A 75 8.10 -8.49 17.77
CA GLU A 75 7.85 -7.04 17.82
C GLU A 75 7.60 -6.49 16.41
N VAL A 76 6.61 -7.05 15.71
CA VAL A 76 6.30 -6.73 14.32
C VAL A 76 4.87 -6.25 14.15
N ASP A 77 4.68 -5.37 13.16
CA ASP A 77 3.36 -4.85 12.79
C ASP A 77 2.60 -5.85 11.90
N LEU A 78 2.30 -7.02 12.46
CA LEU A 78 1.46 -8.05 11.86
C LEU A 78 0.17 -8.22 12.68
N PRO A 79 -0.97 -8.62 12.08
CA PRO A 79 -2.15 -9.06 12.82
C PRO A 79 -1.84 -10.20 13.79
N GLU A 80 -2.65 -10.35 14.84
CA GLU A 80 -2.42 -11.37 15.89
C GLU A 80 -2.35 -12.80 15.35
N GLU A 81 -3.18 -13.14 14.36
CA GLU A 81 -3.15 -14.46 13.73
C GLU A 81 -1.85 -14.70 12.96
N GLU A 82 -1.35 -13.69 12.25
CA GLU A 82 -0.09 -13.74 11.52
C GLU A 82 1.12 -13.77 12.47
N ARG A 83 1.06 -13.08 13.62
CA ARG A 83 2.09 -13.18 14.68
C ARG A 83 2.20 -14.60 15.23
N ARG A 84 1.07 -15.28 15.45
CA ARG A 84 1.06 -16.69 15.89
C ARG A 84 1.67 -17.61 14.82
N GLY A 85 1.34 -17.37 13.55
CA GLY A 85 1.95 -18.09 12.42
C GLY A 85 3.47 -17.86 12.33
N LEU A 86 3.93 -16.63 12.53
CA LEU A 86 5.35 -16.28 12.55
C LEU A 86 6.09 -17.02 13.68
N ALA A 87 5.56 -17.02 14.90
CA ALA A 87 6.18 -17.73 16.02
C ALA A 87 6.32 -19.23 15.73
N ALA A 88 5.25 -19.87 15.23
CA ALA A 88 5.30 -21.27 14.83
C ALA A 88 6.34 -21.55 13.73
N ALA A 89 6.47 -20.65 12.75
CA ALA A 89 7.43 -20.78 11.66
C ALA A 89 8.88 -20.70 12.13
N LEU A 90 9.16 -19.80 13.08
CA LEU A 90 10.48 -19.64 13.69
C LEU A 90 10.84 -20.82 14.60
N ASP A 91 9.93 -21.21 15.50
CA ASP A 91 10.17 -22.28 16.47
C ASP A 91 10.28 -23.66 15.81
N GLY A 92 9.48 -23.89 14.75
CA GLY A 92 9.53 -25.11 13.94
C GLY A 92 10.72 -25.18 12.98
N GLY A 93 11.52 -24.12 12.87
CA GLY A 93 12.68 -24.05 11.98
C GLY A 93 12.36 -23.92 10.49
N GLY A 94 11.08 -23.76 10.11
CA GLY A 94 10.71 -23.59 8.71
C GLY A 94 10.90 -22.17 8.19
N LEU A 95 11.17 -21.19 9.06
CA LEU A 95 11.65 -19.86 8.69
C LEU A 95 13.01 -19.58 9.35
N THR A 96 14.05 -19.43 8.53
CA THR A 96 15.40 -19.05 8.97
C THR A 96 15.65 -17.57 8.66
N LEU A 97 15.96 -16.77 9.68
CA LEU A 97 16.30 -15.36 9.54
C LEU A 97 17.82 -15.19 9.43
N THR A 98 18.29 -14.42 8.44
CA THR A 98 19.74 -14.19 8.24
C THR A 98 20.03 -12.85 7.57
N CYS A 99 21.21 -12.30 7.86
CA CYS A 99 21.80 -11.15 7.15
C CYS A 99 22.97 -11.57 6.24
N ASP A 100 23.25 -12.86 6.13
CA ASP A 100 24.29 -13.40 5.25
C ASP A 100 23.76 -13.57 3.82
N PRO A 101 24.26 -12.80 2.83
CA PRO A 101 23.80 -12.89 1.45
C PRO A 101 24.16 -14.21 0.75
N ALA A 102 25.13 -14.98 1.27
CA ALA A 102 25.50 -16.28 0.71
C ALA A 102 24.34 -17.28 0.75
N SER A 103 23.46 -17.16 1.76
CA SER A 103 22.25 -17.98 1.92
C SER A 103 21.31 -17.94 0.69
N LEU A 104 21.36 -16.87 -0.12
CA LEU A 104 20.55 -16.78 -1.34
C LEU A 104 20.94 -17.83 -2.39
N ALA A 105 22.16 -18.37 -2.34
CA ALA A 105 22.59 -19.46 -3.22
C ALA A 105 22.01 -20.82 -2.79
N GLU A 106 21.53 -20.96 -1.57
CA GLU A 106 20.92 -22.19 -1.06
C GLU A 106 19.50 -22.36 -1.62
N ALA A 107 18.76 -21.26 -1.78
CA ALA A 107 17.37 -21.27 -2.23
C ALA A 107 17.18 -21.66 -3.71
N ASP A 108 16.10 -22.38 -4.00
CA ASP A 108 15.63 -22.69 -5.36
C ASP A 108 14.92 -21.49 -6.00
N ALA A 109 14.31 -20.63 -5.17
CA ALA A 109 13.69 -19.39 -5.59
C ALA A 109 14.05 -18.22 -4.66
N VAL A 110 14.18 -17.02 -5.23
CA VAL A 110 14.43 -15.77 -4.51
C VAL A 110 13.32 -14.77 -4.87
N ILE A 111 12.66 -14.21 -3.86
CA ILE A 111 11.64 -13.17 -4.02
C ILE A 111 12.17 -11.87 -3.43
N VAL A 112 12.21 -10.80 -4.22
CA VAL A 112 12.72 -9.48 -3.80
C VAL A 112 11.57 -8.55 -3.43
N CYS A 113 11.53 -8.15 -2.15
CA CYS A 113 10.43 -7.42 -1.48
C CYS A 113 10.92 -6.19 -0.69
N VAL A 114 11.94 -5.48 -1.20
CA VAL A 114 12.50 -4.28 -0.55
C VAL A 114 11.71 -3.01 -0.88
N PRO A 115 11.75 -1.97 -0.02
CA PRO A 115 11.06 -0.72 -0.26
C PRO A 115 11.58 0.03 -1.50
N THR A 116 10.68 0.77 -2.10
CA THR A 116 10.89 1.60 -3.28
C THR A 116 10.18 2.94 -3.03
N PRO A 117 10.81 3.86 -2.28
CA PRO A 117 10.24 5.19 -2.03
C PRO A 117 10.41 6.11 -3.24
N VAL A 118 9.77 7.27 -3.17
CA VAL A 118 10.06 8.42 -4.04
C VAL A 118 10.71 9.52 -3.22
N ASP A 119 11.58 10.31 -3.84
CA ASP A 119 12.22 11.45 -3.19
C ASP A 119 11.30 12.67 -3.09
N ALA A 120 11.82 13.78 -2.54
CA ALA A 120 11.09 15.04 -2.41
C ALA A 120 10.65 15.64 -3.76
N ALA A 121 11.33 15.29 -4.87
CA ALA A 121 10.94 15.67 -6.22
C ALA A 121 9.97 14.65 -6.86
N ARG A 122 9.46 13.71 -6.07
CA ARG A 122 8.63 12.57 -6.49
C ARG A 122 9.31 11.69 -7.55
N ALA A 123 10.65 11.68 -7.59
CA ALA A 123 11.41 10.78 -8.44
C ALA A 123 11.65 9.44 -7.75
N PRO A 124 11.67 8.31 -8.48
CA PRO A 124 11.99 6.99 -7.94
C PRO A 124 13.34 6.92 -7.22
N ASP A 125 13.35 6.55 -5.95
CA ASP A 125 14.57 6.16 -5.24
C ASP A 125 14.71 4.62 -5.26
N LEU A 126 15.65 4.14 -6.07
CA LEU A 126 15.93 2.71 -6.23
C LEU A 126 17.13 2.23 -5.44
N THR A 127 17.63 2.99 -4.45
CA THR A 127 18.85 2.65 -3.72
C THR A 127 18.77 1.26 -3.08
N ALA A 128 17.70 1.00 -2.31
CA ALA A 128 17.46 -0.29 -1.68
C ALA A 128 17.23 -1.41 -2.71
N LEU A 129 16.43 -1.14 -3.75
CA LEU A 129 16.12 -2.10 -4.81
C LEU A 129 17.37 -2.53 -5.60
N ARG A 130 18.20 -1.56 -6.01
CA ARG A 130 19.45 -1.84 -6.72
C ARG A 130 20.40 -2.67 -5.87
N ALA A 131 20.50 -2.39 -4.58
CA ALA A 131 21.32 -3.18 -3.66
C ALA A 131 20.80 -4.61 -3.54
N ALA A 132 19.50 -4.80 -3.31
CA ALA A 132 18.88 -6.12 -3.19
C ALA A 132 19.00 -6.94 -4.48
N CYS A 133 18.71 -6.34 -5.64
CA CYS A 133 18.89 -6.99 -6.94
C CYS A 133 20.35 -7.36 -7.17
N ARG A 134 21.32 -6.48 -6.87
CA ARG A 134 22.75 -6.79 -6.98
C ARG A 134 23.15 -7.97 -6.10
N THR A 135 22.65 -8.03 -4.87
CA THR A 135 22.90 -9.16 -3.96
C THR A 135 22.34 -10.47 -4.50
N ALA A 136 21.08 -10.48 -4.95
CA ALA A 136 20.45 -11.64 -5.56
C ALA A 136 21.18 -12.08 -6.84
N VAL A 137 21.53 -11.13 -7.72
CA VAL A 137 22.29 -11.40 -8.93
C VAL A 137 23.65 -12.00 -8.60
N SER A 138 24.37 -11.50 -7.59
CA SER A 138 25.74 -11.96 -7.27
C SER A 138 25.76 -13.41 -6.76
N HIS A 139 24.69 -13.85 -6.10
CA HIS A 139 24.56 -15.20 -5.53
C HIS A 139 23.68 -16.13 -6.39
N ALA A 140 23.21 -15.66 -7.55
CA ALA A 140 22.34 -16.46 -8.40
C ALA A 140 23.05 -17.72 -8.91
N LYS A 141 22.35 -18.86 -8.84
CA LYS A 141 22.81 -20.18 -9.30
C LYS A 141 21.99 -20.70 -10.48
N ARG A 142 22.56 -21.65 -11.24
CA ARG A 142 21.83 -22.38 -12.28
C ARG A 142 20.64 -23.12 -11.65
N GLY A 143 19.51 -23.10 -12.34
CA GLY A 143 18.24 -23.66 -11.90
C GLY A 143 17.37 -22.70 -11.09
N GLN A 144 17.90 -21.57 -10.60
CA GLN A 144 17.17 -20.70 -9.67
C GLN A 144 16.07 -19.88 -10.35
N VAL A 145 15.00 -19.61 -9.61
CA VAL A 145 13.95 -18.65 -9.96
C VAL A 145 14.17 -17.34 -9.19
N ILE A 146 14.11 -16.19 -9.84
CA ILE A 146 14.20 -14.88 -9.20
C ILE A 146 12.96 -14.07 -9.57
N VAL A 147 12.18 -13.68 -8.57
CA VAL A 147 10.94 -12.93 -8.72
C VAL A 147 11.11 -11.55 -8.10
N LEU A 148 10.97 -10.51 -8.92
CA LEU A 148 10.88 -9.14 -8.42
C LEU A 148 9.42 -8.84 -8.04
N THR A 149 9.21 -8.43 -6.79
CA THR A 149 7.87 -8.12 -6.25
C THR A 149 7.74 -6.64 -5.88
N SER A 150 8.84 -5.99 -5.49
CA SER A 150 8.89 -4.55 -5.21
C SER A 150 8.34 -3.73 -6.38
N THR A 151 7.34 -2.89 -6.12
CA THR A 151 6.78 -1.98 -7.13
C THR A 151 7.84 -1.02 -7.64
N THR A 152 7.84 -0.75 -8.94
CA THR A 152 8.82 0.12 -9.60
C THR A 152 8.35 0.50 -11.01
N TYR A 153 9.14 1.28 -11.75
CA TYR A 153 8.82 1.66 -13.13
C TYR A 153 9.03 0.49 -14.12
N VAL A 154 8.41 0.60 -15.30
CA VAL A 154 8.45 -0.44 -16.33
C VAL A 154 9.86 -0.63 -16.91
N GLY A 155 10.34 -1.86 -16.97
CA GLY A 155 11.66 -2.26 -17.45
C GLY A 155 12.69 -2.50 -16.35
N THR A 156 12.35 -2.27 -15.08
CA THR A 156 13.29 -2.43 -13.96
C THR A 156 13.75 -3.88 -13.80
N THR A 157 12.86 -4.85 -13.98
CA THR A 157 13.22 -6.28 -13.93
C THR A 157 14.32 -6.61 -14.94
N ARG A 158 14.26 -6.05 -16.16
CA ARG A 158 15.32 -6.25 -17.16
C ARG A 158 16.63 -5.59 -16.74
N GLN A 159 16.56 -4.33 -16.35
CA GLN A 159 17.72 -3.51 -16.02
C GLN A 159 18.48 -4.03 -14.80
N LEU A 160 17.77 -4.47 -13.76
CA LEU A 160 18.39 -4.79 -12.47
C LEU A 160 18.66 -6.28 -12.26
N LEU A 161 17.97 -7.16 -13.00
CA LEU A 161 18.16 -8.61 -12.89
C LEU A 161 18.68 -9.22 -14.19
N VAL A 162 17.98 -9.03 -15.30
CA VAL A 162 18.29 -9.74 -16.56
C VAL A 162 19.64 -9.33 -17.14
N GLU A 163 19.89 -8.03 -17.27
CA GLU A 163 21.14 -7.49 -17.81
C GLU A 163 22.34 -7.91 -16.94
N PRO A 164 22.35 -7.68 -15.61
CA PRO A 164 23.43 -8.14 -14.73
C PRO A 164 23.65 -9.66 -14.72
N LEU A 165 22.59 -10.48 -14.81
CA LEU A 165 22.75 -11.95 -14.91
C LEU A 165 23.45 -12.36 -16.20
N ARG A 166 23.15 -11.69 -17.32
CA ARG A 166 23.82 -11.93 -18.60
C ARG A 166 25.29 -11.50 -18.57
N GLU A 167 25.60 -10.38 -17.92
CA GLU A 167 26.99 -9.94 -17.69
C GLU A 167 27.78 -10.95 -16.84
N ARG A 168 27.13 -11.65 -15.89
CA ARG A 168 27.70 -12.79 -15.18
C ARG A 168 27.85 -14.07 -16.03
N GLY A 169 27.41 -14.05 -17.29
CA GLY A 169 27.46 -15.18 -18.21
C GLY A 169 26.33 -16.21 -18.07
N LEU A 170 25.26 -15.90 -17.33
CA LEU A 170 24.10 -16.78 -17.15
C LEU A 170 23.05 -16.55 -18.24
N ARG A 171 22.51 -17.65 -18.80
CA ARG A 171 21.42 -17.58 -19.80
C ARG A 171 20.05 -17.52 -19.13
N VAL A 172 19.49 -16.32 -19.04
CA VAL A 172 18.12 -16.09 -18.53
C VAL A 172 17.09 -16.77 -19.45
N GLY A 173 16.22 -17.60 -18.88
CA GLY A 173 15.25 -18.44 -19.59
C GLY A 173 15.64 -19.92 -19.65
N ASP A 174 16.94 -20.21 -19.58
CA ASP A 174 17.47 -21.58 -19.69
C ASP A 174 18.14 -22.05 -18.40
N GLU A 175 19.03 -21.21 -17.86
CA GLU A 175 19.84 -21.47 -16.67
C GLU A 175 19.31 -20.76 -15.44
N VAL A 176 18.72 -19.57 -15.58
CA VAL A 176 18.09 -18.82 -14.47
C VAL A 176 16.76 -18.27 -14.96
N HIS A 177 15.74 -18.26 -14.12
CA HIS A 177 14.39 -17.86 -14.51
C HIS A 177 13.97 -16.60 -13.79
N VAL A 178 13.72 -15.54 -14.55
CA VAL A 178 13.42 -14.21 -14.01
C VAL A 178 12.01 -13.80 -14.37
N ALA A 179 11.27 -13.30 -13.39
CA ALA A 179 9.92 -12.77 -13.57
C ALA A 179 9.66 -11.57 -12.65
N PHE A 180 8.63 -10.82 -12.99
CA PHE A 180 8.00 -9.85 -12.09
C PHE A 180 6.64 -10.38 -11.64
N SER A 181 6.32 -10.22 -10.36
CA SER A 181 5.02 -10.57 -9.79
C SER A 181 4.66 -9.55 -8.71
N PRO A 182 3.84 -8.53 -9.01
CA PRO A 182 3.56 -7.48 -8.04
C PRO A 182 2.81 -8.05 -6.84
N GLU A 183 3.11 -7.50 -5.66
CA GLU A 183 2.25 -7.72 -4.49
C GLU A 183 0.96 -6.89 -4.61
N ARG A 184 -0.14 -7.47 -4.15
CA ARG A 184 -1.49 -6.92 -4.20
C ARG A 184 -2.21 -7.02 -2.85
N ILE A 185 -1.46 -7.12 -1.75
CA ILE A 185 -2.03 -7.10 -0.39
C ILE A 185 -2.76 -5.78 -0.11
N ASP A 186 -3.85 -5.88 0.65
CA ASP A 186 -4.56 -4.75 1.24
C ASP A 186 -4.50 -4.85 2.79
N PRO A 187 -3.62 -4.08 3.46
CA PRO A 187 -3.43 -4.15 4.91
C PRO A 187 -4.74 -4.02 5.69
N GLY A 188 -4.98 -4.90 6.66
CA GLY A 188 -6.13 -4.81 7.56
C GLY A 188 -7.48 -5.07 6.87
N ASN A 189 -7.50 -5.61 5.65
CA ASN A 189 -8.72 -6.00 4.96
C ASN A 189 -8.97 -7.52 5.09
N PHE A 190 -9.83 -7.90 6.03
CA PHE A 190 -10.13 -9.30 6.31
C PHE A 190 -10.98 -9.99 5.23
N ASP A 191 -11.68 -9.23 4.39
CA ASP A 191 -12.47 -9.77 3.28
C ASP A 191 -11.58 -10.19 2.09
N HIS A 192 -10.37 -9.63 2.01
CA HIS A 192 -9.45 -9.80 0.90
C HIS A 192 -8.06 -10.29 1.36
N VAL A 193 -8.03 -11.45 2.01
CA VAL A 193 -6.78 -12.11 2.44
C VAL A 193 -5.85 -12.42 1.26
N GLN A 194 -4.53 -12.41 1.52
CA GLN A 194 -3.50 -12.61 0.49
C GLN A 194 -3.73 -13.89 -0.33
N ARG A 195 -4.09 -15.00 0.35
CA ARG A 195 -4.34 -16.30 -0.28
C ARG A 195 -5.43 -16.26 -1.36
N ARG A 196 -6.47 -15.45 -1.16
CA ARG A 196 -7.60 -15.35 -2.10
C ARG A 196 -7.40 -14.29 -3.17
N THR A 197 -6.37 -13.45 -3.03
CA THR A 197 -6.07 -12.36 -3.96
C THR A 197 -5.23 -12.90 -5.12
N PRO A 198 -5.73 -12.88 -6.37
CA PRO A 198 -4.97 -13.41 -7.49
C PRO A 198 -3.68 -12.65 -7.74
N ARG A 199 -2.64 -13.36 -8.15
CA ARG A 199 -1.35 -12.77 -8.53
C ARG A 199 -1.18 -12.74 -10.05
N VAL A 200 -0.48 -11.73 -10.53
CA VAL A 200 -0.08 -11.59 -11.95
C VAL A 200 1.40 -11.94 -12.06
N VAL A 201 1.78 -12.73 -13.06
CA VAL A 201 3.19 -13.11 -13.29
C VAL A 201 3.59 -12.80 -14.72
N GLY A 202 4.63 -11.99 -14.87
CA GLY A 202 5.26 -11.67 -16.15
C GLY A 202 6.70 -12.20 -16.18
N GLY A 203 6.93 -13.30 -16.91
CA GLY A 203 8.26 -13.88 -17.08
C GLY A 203 9.01 -13.32 -18.28
N VAL A 204 10.34 -13.26 -18.23
CA VAL A 204 11.19 -12.84 -19.37
C VAL A 204 10.99 -13.74 -20.59
N THR A 205 10.69 -15.02 -20.37
CA THR A 205 10.25 -16.00 -21.36
C THR A 205 9.03 -16.74 -20.81
N GLN A 206 8.33 -17.50 -21.66
CA GLN A 206 7.23 -18.36 -21.21
C GLN A 206 7.67 -19.36 -20.13
N ARG A 207 8.87 -19.93 -20.27
CA ARG A 207 9.45 -20.83 -19.25
C ARG A 207 9.71 -20.11 -17.93
N CYS A 208 10.19 -18.87 -17.96
CA CYS A 208 10.31 -18.06 -16.74
C CYS A 208 8.95 -17.81 -16.09
N ALA A 209 7.92 -17.51 -16.88
CA ALA A 209 6.58 -17.24 -16.37
C ALA A 209 5.99 -18.48 -15.67
N GLN A 210 6.13 -19.66 -16.29
CA GLN A 210 5.68 -20.93 -15.71
C GLN A 210 6.41 -21.24 -14.40
N ARG A 211 7.75 -21.18 -14.39
CA ARG A 211 8.53 -21.47 -13.18
C ARG A 211 8.29 -20.47 -12.05
N ALA A 212 8.12 -19.18 -12.37
CA ALA A 212 7.76 -18.19 -11.37
C ALA A 212 6.33 -18.40 -10.85
N ALA A 213 5.38 -18.80 -11.69
CA ALA A 213 4.02 -19.10 -11.27
C ALA A 213 3.94 -20.32 -10.33
N GLU A 214 4.80 -21.33 -10.52
CA GLU A 214 4.95 -22.46 -9.58
C GLU A 214 5.36 -22.00 -8.18
N VAL A 215 6.20 -20.97 -8.09
CA VAL A 215 6.58 -20.35 -6.81
C VAL A 215 5.45 -19.49 -6.26
N VAL A 216 4.87 -18.62 -7.09
CA VAL A 216 3.89 -17.62 -6.65
C VAL A 216 2.58 -18.24 -6.20
N ARG A 217 2.13 -19.34 -6.81
CA ARG A 217 0.88 -20.04 -6.43
C ARG A 217 0.90 -20.63 -5.02
N ARG A 218 2.07 -20.70 -4.37
CA ARG A 218 2.16 -21.14 -2.96
C ARG A 218 1.53 -20.11 -2.01
N MET A 219 1.51 -18.85 -2.41
CA MET A 219 0.95 -17.73 -1.64
C MET A 219 -0.49 -17.39 -2.02
N THR A 220 -1.01 -17.89 -3.15
CA THR A 220 -2.33 -17.52 -3.68
C THR A 220 -3.02 -18.68 -4.39
N ASP A 221 -4.34 -18.70 -4.35
CA ASP A 221 -5.17 -19.71 -5.04
C ASP A 221 -5.16 -19.54 -6.57
N ARG A 222 -4.80 -18.36 -7.10
CA ARG A 222 -4.87 -18.07 -8.54
C ARG A 222 -3.71 -17.23 -9.04
N VAL A 223 -3.12 -17.67 -10.13
CA VAL A 223 -2.07 -16.94 -10.85
C VAL A 223 -2.48 -16.72 -12.31
N TYR A 224 -2.34 -15.49 -12.79
CA TYR A 224 -2.56 -15.10 -14.17
C TYR A 224 -1.26 -14.70 -14.83
N LEU A 225 -0.96 -15.29 -15.98
CA LEU A 225 0.24 -14.99 -16.74
C LEU A 225 -0.01 -13.82 -17.69
N VAL A 226 0.99 -12.94 -17.78
CA VAL A 226 1.08 -11.90 -18.80
C VAL A 226 2.33 -12.09 -19.64
N SER A 227 2.36 -11.44 -20.80
CA SER A 227 3.35 -11.68 -21.86
C SER A 227 4.79 -11.33 -21.51
N SER A 228 5.02 -10.47 -20.50
CA SER A 228 6.36 -10.02 -20.14
C SER A 228 6.41 -9.44 -18.72
N PRO A 229 7.61 -9.26 -18.13
CA PRO A 229 7.76 -8.55 -16.86
C PRO A 229 7.21 -7.13 -16.94
N GLU A 230 7.42 -6.43 -18.06
CA GLU A 230 6.94 -5.06 -18.28
C GLU A 230 5.41 -4.96 -18.18
N ALA A 231 4.70 -5.94 -18.73
CA ALA A 231 3.25 -5.98 -18.65
C ALA A 231 2.79 -6.16 -17.20
N ALA A 232 3.49 -6.97 -16.40
CA ALA A 232 3.18 -7.17 -14.98
C ALA A 232 3.55 -5.94 -14.13
N GLU A 233 4.68 -5.28 -14.41
CA GLU A 233 5.09 -4.02 -13.79
C GLU A 233 4.05 -2.92 -14.03
N LEU A 234 3.66 -2.72 -15.30
CA LEU A 234 2.65 -1.72 -15.65
C LEU A 234 1.28 -2.05 -15.08
N THR A 235 0.91 -3.33 -14.96
CA THR A 235 -0.36 -3.74 -14.34
C THR A 235 -0.48 -3.17 -12.93
N LYS A 236 0.60 -3.27 -12.12
CA LYS A 236 0.59 -2.75 -10.75
C LYS A 236 0.47 -1.22 -10.70
N LEU A 237 1.22 -0.52 -11.55
CA LEU A 237 1.11 0.94 -11.62
C LEU A 237 -0.30 1.36 -12.04
N TYR A 238 -0.88 0.67 -13.03
CA TYR A 238 -2.22 0.98 -13.52
C TYR A 238 -3.30 0.76 -12.46
N GLU A 239 -3.23 -0.31 -11.67
CA GLU A 239 -4.14 -0.55 -10.53
C GLU A 239 -4.15 0.65 -9.56
N ASN A 240 -2.97 1.13 -9.19
CA ASN A 240 -2.82 2.22 -8.22
C ASN A 240 -3.15 3.60 -8.83
N ILE A 241 -2.82 3.83 -10.09
CA ILE A 241 -3.24 5.04 -10.83
C ILE A 241 -4.77 5.09 -10.93
N PHE A 242 -5.41 3.97 -11.27
CA PHE A 242 -6.86 3.89 -11.34
C PHE A 242 -7.50 4.23 -9.99
N ARG A 243 -6.99 3.68 -8.89
CA ARG A 243 -7.45 4.04 -7.54
C ARG A 243 -7.21 5.52 -7.21
N ALA A 244 -6.06 6.07 -7.56
CA ALA A 244 -5.75 7.50 -7.37
C ALA A 244 -6.78 8.40 -8.08
N VAL A 245 -7.06 8.12 -9.36
CA VAL A 245 -8.02 8.90 -10.16
C VAL A 245 -9.42 8.82 -9.57
N ASN A 246 -9.88 7.65 -9.13
CA ASN A 246 -11.20 7.52 -8.52
C ASN A 246 -11.31 8.23 -7.16
N LEU A 247 -10.25 8.21 -6.34
CA LEU A 247 -10.22 8.96 -5.08
C LEU A 247 -10.21 10.48 -5.32
N ALA A 248 -9.42 10.96 -6.28
CA ALA A 248 -9.42 12.36 -6.69
C ALA A 248 -10.82 12.80 -7.19
N LEU A 249 -11.46 11.96 -8.02
CA LEU A 249 -12.81 12.20 -8.51
C LEU A 249 -13.84 12.20 -7.36
N ALA A 250 -13.75 11.28 -6.41
CA ALA A 250 -14.65 11.25 -5.25
C ALA A 250 -14.55 12.54 -4.42
N ASN A 251 -13.33 13.04 -4.20
CA ASN A 251 -13.12 14.33 -3.54
C ASN A 251 -13.73 15.50 -4.34
N GLU A 252 -13.56 15.52 -5.67
CA GLU A 252 -14.13 16.58 -6.53
C GLU A 252 -15.67 16.55 -6.55
N ILE A 253 -16.26 15.35 -6.57
CA ILE A 253 -17.71 15.18 -6.46
C ILE A 253 -18.21 15.65 -5.09
N ALA A 254 -17.45 15.41 -4.01
CA ALA A 254 -17.80 15.92 -2.69
C ALA A 254 -17.83 17.45 -2.63
N ASP A 255 -16.85 18.10 -3.25
CA ASP A 255 -16.84 19.57 -3.35
C ASP A 255 -18.03 20.10 -4.17
N ALA A 256 -18.40 19.42 -5.26
CA ALA A 256 -19.58 19.78 -6.05
C ALA A 256 -20.89 19.57 -5.26
N CYS A 257 -20.99 18.49 -4.48
CA CYS A 257 -22.13 18.23 -3.61
C CYS A 257 -22.28 19.32 -2.54
N ALA A 258 -21.18 19.82 -1.97
CA ALA A 258 -21.21 20.92 -1.01
C ALA A 258 -21.83 22.20 -1.61
N VAL A 259 -21.49 22.54 -2.86
CA VAL A 259 -22.08 23.71 -3.57
C VAL A 259 -23.57 23.50 -3.85
N LEU A 260 -23.97 22.27 -4.15
CA LEU A 260 -25.35 21.91 -4.52
C LEU A 260 -26.24 21.60 -3.30
N GLY A 261 -25.69 21.55 -2.09
CA GLY A 261 -26.41 21.16 -0.88
C GLY A 261 -26.83 19.68 -0.86
N LEU A 262 -25.97 18.79 -1.38
CA LEU A 262 -26.20 17.34 -1.45
C LEU A 262 -25.22 16.57 -0.55
N ASP A 263 -25.61 15.37 -0.11
CA ASP A 263 -24.73 14.45 0.60
C ASP A 263 -23.91 13.59 -0.40
N PRO A 264 -22.57 13.73 -0.45
CA PRO A 264 -21.75 12.93 -1.36
C PRO A 264 -21.74 11.42 -1.04
N ILE A 265 -22.01 11.02 0.21
CA ILE A 265 -22.12 9.60 0.57
C ILE A 265 -23.38 9.02 0.00
N GLU A 266 -24.53 9.68 0.19
CA GLU A 266 -25.81 9.30 -0.43
C GLU A 266 -25.65 9.14 -1.95
N VAL A 267 -25.08 10.14 -2.62
CA VAL A 267 -24.87 10.13 -4.08
C VAL A 267 -23.98 8.95 -4.49
N THR A 268 -22.89 8.70 -3.77
CA THR A 268 -21.96 7.60 -4.08
C THR A 268 -22.61 6.24 -3.89
N VAL A 269 -23.36 6.04 -2.80
CA VAL A 269 -24.10 4.80 -2.52
C VAL A 269 -25.19 4.58 -3.57
N ALA A 270 -25.95 5.61 -3.93
CA ALA A 270 -26.97 5.54 -4.97
C ALA A 270 -26.37 5.19 -6.34
N ALA A 271 -25.25 5.79 -6.72
CA ALA A 271 -24.52 5.42 -7.94
C ALA A 271 -24.01 3.96 -7.90
N GLY A 272 -23.59 3.50 -6.71
CA GLY A 272 -23.19 2.12 -6.42
C GLY A 272 -24.27 1.06 -6.65
N THR A 273 -25.56 1.44 -6.66
CA THR A 273 -26.65 0.51 -6.98
C THR A 273 -26.61 -0.01 -8.42
N LYS A 274 -25.86 0.68 -9.31
CA LYS A 274 -25.66 0.24 -10.69
C LYS A 274 -24.67 -0.93 -10.71
N PRO A 275 -25.07 -2.12 -11.18
CA PRO A 275 -24.26 -3.34 -11.04
C PRO A 275 -23.06 -3.43 -11.98
N TYR A 276 -22.79 -2.41 -12.80
CA TYR A 276 -21.70 -2.38 -13.77
C TYR A 276 -21.20 -0.96 -14.05
N GLY A 277 -19.91 -0.85 -14.34
CA GLY A 277 -19.28 0.40 -14.81
C GLY A 277 -19.13 1.50 -13.76
N PHE A 278 -19.36 1.19 -12.48
CA PHE A 278 -19.11 2.11 -11.37
C PHE A 278 -18.37 1.36 -10.26
N LEU A 279 -17.18 1.86 -9.91
CA LEU A 279 -16.47 1.42 -8.71
C LEU A 279 -16.53 2.56 -7.71
N GLY A 280 -17.41 2.43 -6.72
CA GLY A 280 -17.60 3.45 -5.68
C GLY A 280 -16.31 3.73 -4.92
N SER A 281 -15.97 5.01 -4.79
CA SER A 281 -14.89 5.51 -3.94
C SER A 281 -15.47 6.65 -3.11
N PHE A 282 -15.11 6.70 -1.84
CA PHE A 282 -15.59 7.74 -0.93
C PHE A 282 -14.55 8.87 -0.82
N PRO A 283 -15.01 10.12 -0.63
CA PRO A 283 -14.12 11.25 -0.36
C PRO A 283 -13.44 11.10 1.02
N GLY A 284 -12.37 11.87 1.23
CA GLY A 284 -11.64 11.84 2.50
C GLY A 284 -10.74 13.05 2.74
N PRO A 285 -9.93 13.04 3.83
CA PRO A 285 -9.00 14.12 4.19
C PRO A 285 -7.77 14.20 3.28
N GLY A 286 -7.56 13.17 2.46
CA GLY A 286 -6.39 12.99 1.62
C GLY A 286 -6.19 11.50 1.35
N VAL A 287 -5.05 11.15 0.76
CA VAL A 287 -4.69 9.76 0.50
C VAL A 287 -3.30 9.52 1.06
N GLY A 288 -3.14 8.48 1.88
CA GLY A 288 -1.84 8.08 2.41
C GLY A 288 -1.48 6.61 2.15
N GLY A 289 -0.47 6.12 2.88
CA GLY A 289 0.24 4.88 2.60
C GLY A 289 1.22 5.06 1.45
N HIS A 290 2.06 4.07 1.13
CA HIS A 290 3.01 4.22 0.00
C HIS A 290 2.35 4.03 -1.38
N CYS A 291 1.40 3.10 -1.50
CA CYS A 291 0.94 2.64 -2.82
C CYS A 291 0.37 3.75 -3.72
N ILE A 292 -0.49 4.62 -3.19
CA ILE A 292 -1.19 5.62 -4.00
C ILE A 292 -0.40 6.94 -4.13
N PRO A 293 0.17 7.48 -3.05
CA PRO A 293 0.99 8.69 -3.11
C PRO A 293 2.32 8.49 -3.85
N CYS A 294 2.87 7.27 -3.95
CA CYS A 294 4.15 7.03 -4.61
C CYS A 294 4.00 6.41 -6.01
N ASP A 295 3.23 5.32 -6.17
CA ASP A 295 3.35 4.48 -7.37
C ASP A 295 2.99 5.18 -8.70
N PRO A 296 1.95 6.05 -8.78
CA PRO A 296 1.67 6.82 -9.99
C PRO A 296 2.87 7.65 -10.47
N HIS A 297 3.74 8.11 -9.57
CA HIS A 297 4.91 8.89 -9.94
C HIS A 297 5.97 8.06 -10.68
N TYR A 298 6.01 6.73 -10.56
CA TYR A 298 6.90 5.90 -11.38
C TYR A 298 6.63 6.08 -12.88
N LEU A 299 5.34 6.05 -13.26
CA LEU A 299 4.94 6.23 -14.66
C LEU A 299 5.14 7.68 -15.10
N LEU A 300 4.74 8.65 -14.28
CA LEU A 300 4.92 10.07 -14.58
C LEU A 300 6.40 10.42 -14.80
N TRP A 301 7.28 9.96 -13.92
CA TRP A 301 8.72 10.13 -14.06
C TRP A 301 9.24 9.51 -15.35
N GLN A 302 8.80 8.28 -15.66
CA GLN A 302 9.27 7.56 -16.85
C GLN A 302 8.84 8.24 -18.15
N LEU A 303 7.60 8.73 -18.22
CA LEU A 303 7.08 9.48 -19.36
C LEU A 303 7.75 10.86 -19.48
N GLY A 304 7.92 11.57 -18.36
CA GLY A 304 8.58 12.87 -18.31
C GLY A 304 10.02 12.82 -18.84
N ARG A 305 10.77 11.76 -18.51
CA ARG A 305 12.12 11.52 -19.08
C ARG A 305 12.15 11.32 -20.60
N ARG A 306 11.02 11.01 -21.21
CA ARG A 306 10.85 10.88 -22.67
C ARG A 306 10.20 12.13 -23.28
N GLY A 307 10.01 13.20 -22.51
CA GLY A 307 9.33 14.42 -22.96
C GLY A 307 7.82 14.23 -23.16
N LEU A 308 7.21 13.21 -22.54
CA LEU A 308 5.78 12.92 -22.63
C LEU A 308 5.09 13.27 -21.30
N SER A 309 3.83 13.73 -21.40
CA SER A 309 2.97 14.05 -20.25
C SER A 309 1.81 13.07 -20.12
N ALA A 310 1.26 12.94 -18.91
CA ALA A 310 0.01 12.21 -18.66
C ALA A 310 -0.97 13.10 -17.86
N PRO A 311 -1.67 14.04 -18.53
CA PRO A 311 -2.37 15.14 -17.85
C PRO A 311 -3.42 14.71 -16.82
N LEU A 312 -4.17 13.63 -17.10
CA LEU A 312 -5.17 13.11 -16.17
C LEU A 312 -4.53 12.61 -14.87
N ILE A 313 -3.42 11.87 -14.99
CA ILE A 313 -2.71 11.30 -13.84
C ILE A 313 -2.06 12.44 -13.04
N GLU A 314 -1.42 13.39 -13.73
CA GLU A 314 -0.82 14.58 -13.11
C GLU A 314 -1.86 15.38 -12.31
N GLN A 315 -3.05 15.61 -12.88
CA GLN A 315 -4.11 16.36 -12.21
C GLN A 315 -4.70 15.59 -11.03
N ALA A 316 -4.89 14.27 -11.15
CA ALA A 316 -5.36 13.44 -10.04
C ALA A 316 -4.37 13.48 -8.85
N MET A 317 -3.08 13.32 -9.12
CA MET A 317 -2.05 13.37 -8.09
C MET A 317 -1.94 14.76 -7.45
N ARG A 318 -2.04 15.84 -8.24
CA ARG A 318 -2.08 17.21 -7.73
C ARG A 318 -3.29 17.45 -6.82
N SER A 319 -4.47 16.97 -7.22
CA SER A 319 -5.71 17.09 -6.43
C SER A 319 -5.59 16.36 -5.08
N ILE A 320 -5.02 15.15 -5.09
CA ILE A 320 -4.75 14.38 -3.86
C ILE A 320 -3.78 15.14 -2.93
N ASP A 321 -2.68 15.65 -3.47
CA ASP A 321 -1.64 16.38 -2.70
C ASP A 321 -2.18 17.67 -2.07
N GLN A 322 -3.14 18.34 -2.73
CA GLN A 322 -3.78 19.56 -2.25
C GLN A 322 -4.89 19.32 -1.21
N ARG A 323 -5.43 18.09 -1.11
CA ARG A 323 -6.59 17.78 -0.25
C ARG A 323 -6.36 18.10 1.24
N PRO A 324 -5.20 17.78 1.85
CA PRO A 324 -4.90 18.19 3.23
C PRO A 324 -5.03 19.70 3.47
N GLY A 325 -4.61 20.53 2.51
CA GLY A 325 -4.72 21.99 2.60
C GLY A 325 -6.17 22.47 2.65
N ARG A 326 -7.09 21.77 1.98
CA ARG A 326 -8.52 22.07 2.04
C ARG A 326 -9.13 21.76 3.41
N VAL A 327 -8.65 20.71 4.09
CA VAL A 327 -9.05 20.40 5.48
C VAL A 327 -8.64 21.54 6.40
N VAL A 328 -7.39 22.01 6.28
CA VAL A 328 -6.89 23.15 7.05
C VAL A 328 -7.74 24.40 6.80
N GLN A 329 -8.04 24.71 5.53
CA GLN A 329 -8.90 25.85 5.19
C GLN A 329 -10.29 25.72 5.82
N ARG A 330 -10.92 24.54 5.74
CA ARG A 330 -12.25 24.32 6.30
C ARG A 330 -12.31 24.49 7.82
N VAL A 331 -11.27 24.04 8.54
CA VAL A 331 -11.15 24.28 9.98
C VAL A 331 -11.12 25.77 10.30
N VAL A 332 -10.33 26.55 9.56
CA VAL A 332 -10.24 28.01 9.75
C VAL A 332 -11.57 28.70 9.45
N GLU A 333 -12.29 28.28 8.41
CA GLU A 333 -13.62 28.79 8.10
C GLU A 333 -14.61 28.49 9.24
N MET A 334 -14.61 27.27 9.77
CA MET A 334 -15.48 26.88 10.89
C MET A 334 -15.22 27.71 12.15
N LEU A 335 -13.96 27.97 12.48
CA LEU A 335 -13.56 28.86 13.57
C LEU A 335 -14.09 30.29 13.34
N GLY A 336 -13.88 30.83 12.13
CA GLY A 336 -14.37 32.16 11.76
C GLY A 336 -15.89 32.29 11.82
N GLU A 337 -16.63 31.27 11.36
CA GLU A 337 -18.09 31.20 11.47
C GLU A 337 -18.58 31.18 12.93
N ALA A 338 -17.78 30.66 13.87
CA ALA A 338 -18.06 30.71 15.30
C ALA A 338 -17.58 32.01 15.98
N GLY A 339 -16.94 32.92 15.24
CA GLY A 339 -16.33 34.13 15.80
C GLY A 339 -15.09 33.86 16.65
N VAL A 340 -14.45 32.71 16.48
CA VAL A 340 -13.19 32.33 17.13
C VAL A 340 -12.04 32.72 16.22
N ASP A 341 -11.09 33.51 16.72
CA ASP A 341 -9.86 33.79 15.98
C ASP A 341 -8.99 32.53 15.94
N HIS A 342 -8.52 32.18 14.75
CA HIS A 342 -7.74 30.97 14.53
C HIS A 342 -6.39 30.99 15.27
N SER A 343 -5.81 32.16 15.52
CA SER A 343 -4.58 32.30 16.31
C SER A 343 -4.86 31.96 17.78
N GLY A 344 -4.33 30.82 18.23
CA GLY A 344 -4.53 30.32 19.60
C GLY A 344 -5.82 29.52 19.81
N ALA A 345 -6.63 29.30 18.77
CA ALA A 345 -7.74 28.36 18.83
C ALA A 345 -7.22 26.94 19.10
N ARG A 346 -7.94 26.19 19.93
CA ARG A 346 -7.57 24.82 20.29
C ARG A 346 -8.25 23.84 19.35
N VAL A 347 -7.47 23.10 18.58
CA VAL A 347 -7.98 22.13 17.60
C VAL A 347 -7.45 20.74 17.92
N LEU A 348 -8.32 19.74 17.89
CA LEU A 348 -7.93 18.34 18.05
C LEU A 348 -8.10 17.57 16.73
N VAL A 349 -7.05 16.89 16.27
CA VAL A 349 -7.13 15.93 15.17
C VAL A 349 -7.24 14.51 15.73
N ALA A 350 -8.39 13.85 15.53
CA ALA A 350 -8.65 12.49 15.97
C ALA A 350 -8.26 11.48 14.88
N GLY A 351 -7.22 10.68 15.17
CA GLY A 351 -6.59 9.72 14.28
C GLY A 351 -5.51 10.35 13.40
N VAL A 352 -4.32 9.76 13.37
CA VAL A 352 -3.19 10.24 12.56
C VAL A 352 -2.61 9.16 11.65
N SER A 353 -2.99 7.90 11.82
CA SER A 353 -2.69 6.84 10.86
C SER A 353 -3.25 7.15 9.47
N TYR A 354 -2.64 6.62 8.40
CA TYR A 354 -3.15 6.82 7.04
C TYR A 354 -4.41 5.99 6.75
N LYS A 355 -4.67 4.94 7.54
CA LYS A 355 -5.81 4.02 7.41
C LYS A 355 -6.24 3.55 8.80
N ALA A 356 -7.54 3.42 8.99
CA ALA A 356 -8.11 2.90 10.23
C ALA A 356 -7.57 1.49 10.56
N GLY A 357 -7.26 1.27 11.84
CA GLY A 357 -6.82 -0.04 12.35
C GLY A 357 -5.35 -0.40 12.16
N VAL A 358 -4.51 0.50 11.64
CA VAL A 358 -3.05 0.26 11.48
C VAL A 358 -2.20 1.33 12.17
N ARG A 359 -0.95 0.98 12.55
CA ARG A 359 0.03 1.87 13.18
C ARG A 359 1.02 2.46 12.17
N ASP A 360 0.50 3.07 11.13
CA ASP A 360 1.31 3.47 10.00
C ASP A 360 1.05 4.93 9.60
N LEU A 361 2.12 5.71 9.61
CA LEU A 361 2.14 7.14 9.31
C LEU A 361 2.67 7.46 7.91
N ARG A 362 3.09 6.45 7.14
CA ARG A 362 3.73 6.65 5.83
C ARG A 362 2.77 7.40 4.91
N GLU A 363 3.20 8.57 4.45
CA GLU A 363 2.41 9.52 3.65
C GLU A 363 1.02 9.86 4.27
N SER A 364 0.86 9.78 5.60
CA SER A 364 -0.44 10.09 6.23
C SER A 364 -0.84 11.55 5.98
N PRO A 365 -2.07 11.83 5.51
CA PRO A 365 -2.54 13.20 5.30
C PRO A 365 -2.75 13.98 6.60
N ALA A 366 -2.78 13.31 7.76
CA ALA A 366 -2.86 13.97 9.07
C ALA A 366 -1.62 14.84 9.34
N LEU A 367 -0.44 14.41 8.90
CA LEU A 367 0.82 15.13 9.16
C LEU A 367 0.84 16.53 8.50
N PRO A 368 0.54 16.68 7.19
CA PRO A 368 0.44 18.01 6.58
C PRO A 368 -0.75 18.83 7.12
N ILE A 369 -1.84 18.21 7.60
CA ILE A 369 -2.95 18.92 8.26
C ILE A 369 -2.48 19.53 9.58
N LEU A 370 -1.86 18.74 10.46
CA LEU A 370 -1.30 19.19 11.74
C LEU A 370 -0.28 20.31 11.52
N ALA A 371 0.69 20.09 10.63
CA ALA A 371 1.70 21.09 10.32
C ALA A 371 1.10 22.37 9.70
N GLY A 372 0.05 22.23 8.88
CA GLY A 372 -0.67 23.35 8.27
C GLY A 372 -1.38 24.22 9.31
N LEU A 373 -2.12 23.61 10.24
CA LEU A 373 -2.80 24.32 11.33
C LEU A 373 -1.78 25.03 12.24
N ARG A 374 -0.67 24.38 12.60
CA ARG A 374 0.41 25.00 13.41
C ARG A 374 0.99 26.24 12.75
N ARG A 375 1.24 26.19 11.44
CA ARG A 375 1.79 27.34 10.69
C ARG A 375 0.85 28.56 10.71
N LEU A 376 -0.44 28.34 10.90
CA LEU A 376 -1.45 29.41 11.03
C LEU A 376 -1.62 29.89 12.49
N GLY A 377 -0.82 29.39 13.44
CA GLY A 377 -0.89 29.80 14.84
C GLY A 377 -1.99 29.08 15.66
N VAL A 378 -2.60 28.03 15.12
CA VAL A 378 -3.57 27.19 15.84
C VAL A 378 -2.85 26.34 16.89
N ASP A 379 -3.40 26.27 18.11
CA ASP A 379 -2.96 25.35 19.15
C ASP A 379 -3.52 23.94 18.87
N VAL A 380 -2.82 23.21 18.00
CA VAL A 380 -3.28 21.90 17.53
C VAL A 380 -2.70 20.74 18.32
N HIS A 381 -3.59 19.83 18.69
CA HIS A 381 -3.32 18.57 19.36
C HIS A 381 -3.80 17.41 18.49
N TYR A 382 -3.42 16.18 18.83
CA TYR A 382 -3.97 14.99 18.22
C TYR A 382 -4.33 13.94 19.25
N HIS A 383 -5.28 13.06 18.90
CA HIS A 383 -5.61 11.87 19.66
C HIS A 383 -5.57 10.67 18.71
N ASP A 384 -4.69 9.72 18.97
CA ASP A 384 -4.65 8.43 18.29
C ASP A 384 -4.31 7.33 19.31
N PRO A 385 -5.18 6.32 19.49
CA PRO A 385 -4.97 5.27 20.49
C PRO A 385 -3.86 4.28 20.11
N LEU A 386 -3.44 4.25 18.84
CA LEU A 386 -2.42 3.33 18.35
C LEU A 386 -1.05 3.97 18.24
N LEU A 387 -0.97 5.31 18.19
CA LEU A 387 0.25 6.08 17.96
C LEU A 387 0.50 7.09 19.10
N PRO A 388 1.22 6.70 20.17
CA PRO A 388 1.42 7.54 21.35
C PRO A 388 2.29 8.77 21.10
N GLU A 389 3.21 8.68 20.13
CA GLU A 389 4.09 9.77 19.72
C GLU A 389 4.19 9.81 18.20
N ILE A 390 4.27 11.01 17.65
CA ILE A 390 4.54 11.26 16.22
C ILE A 390 5.59 12.35 16.06
N GLU A 391 6.26 12.35 14.91
CA GLU A 391 7.14 13.42 14.48
C GLU A 391 6.57 14.04 13.19
N LEU A 392 6.40 15.36 13.17
CA LEU A 392 5.95 16.11 12.01
C LEU A 392 7.09 16.31 11.00
N PRO A 393 6.79 16.68 9.74
CA PRO A 393 7.82 16.91 8.71
C PRO A 393 8.86 17.99 9.06
N ASP A 394 8.55 18.90 9.98
CA ASP A 394 9.47 19.94 10.47
C ASP A 394 10.32 19.48 11.69
N GLY A 395 10.23 18.21 12.08
CA GLY A 395 10.92 17.63 13.23
C GLY A 395 10.21 17.86 14.57
N THR A 396 9.06 18.53 14.58
CA THR A 396 8.28 18.72 15.82
C THR A 396 7.75 17.38 16.30
N ARG A 397 8.04 17.03 17.55
CA ARG A 397 7.44 15.88 18.22
C ARG A 397 6.15 16.26 18.92
N MET A 398 5.15 15.41 18.79
CA MET A 398 3.87 15.55 19.45
C MET A 398 3.51 14.25 20.17
N THR A 399 2.81 14.38 21.29
CA THR A 399 2.28 13.25 22.06
C THR A 399 0.77 13.19 21.91
N SER A 400 0.24 11.97 21.82
CA SER A 400 -1.20 11.71 21.71
C SER A 400 -1.91 12.17 22.99
N GLU A 401 -3.00 12.91 22.85
CA GLU A 401 -3.89 13.26 23.96
C GLU A 401 -4.62 11.99 24.43
N PRO A 402 -4.34 11.42 25.61
CA PRO A 402 -4.86 10.10 25.96
C PRO A 402 -6.37 10.08 26.24
N ALA A 403 -6.94 11.19 26.73
CA ALA A 403 -8.32 11.24 27.18
C ALA A 403 -8.97 12.59 26.81
N PRO A 404 -9.19 12.86 25.52
CA PRO A 404 -9.75 14.11 25.06
C PRO A 404 -11.15 14.34 25.65
N ARG A 405 -11.42 15.57 26.09
CA ARG A 405 -12.75 16.00 26.56
C ARG A 405 -13.32 16.97 25.54
N GLY A 406 -14.56 16.75 25.10
CA GLY A 406 -15.10 17.48 23.95
C GLY A 406 -15.11 19.01 24.11
N ARG A 407 -15.39 19.51 25.31
CA ARG A 407 -15.47 20.95 25.60
C ARG A 407 -14.13 21.70 25.61
N ASP A 408 -13.02 20.98 25.55
CA ASP A 408 -11.68 21.58 25.60
C ASP A 408 -11.22 22.14 24.25
N TRP A 409 -11.95 21.83 23.17
CA TRP A 409 -11.57 22.10 21.78
C TRP A 409 -12.59 23.03 21.12
N ASP A 410 -12.10 23.99 20.35
CA ASP A 410 -12.94 24.85 19.51
C ASP A 410 -13.45 24.06 18.29
N VAL A 411 -12.55 23.29 17.66
CA VAL A 411 -12.87 22.37 16.56
C VAL A 411 -12.19 21.02 16.77
N THR A 412 -12.94 19.93 16.55
CA THR A 412 -12.37 18.59 16.44
C THR A 412 -12.46 18.10 15.00
N VAL A 413 -11.34 17.66 14.42
CA VAL A 413 -11.27 17.02 13.11
C VAL A 413 -11.25 15.51 13.29
N ILE A 414 -12.26 14.82 12.78
CA ILE A 414 -12.22 13.36 12.68
C ILE A 414 -11.48 13.02 11.38
N HIS A 415 -10.23 12.59 11.52
CA HIS A 415 -9.37 12.24 10.39
C HIS A 415 -9.32 10.72 10.17
N THR A 416 -9.15 9.93 11.23
CA THR A 416 -9.14 8.46 11.14
C THR A 416 -9.75 7.84 12.39
N ALA A 417 -10.96 7.31 12.23
CA ALA A 417 -11.65 6.59 13.31
C ALA A 417 -11.19 5.13 13.35
N HIS A 418 -10.51 4.74 14.43
CA HIS A 418 -10.06 3.36 14.63
C HIS A 418 -11.21 2.46 15.10
N PRO A 419 -11.36 1.24 14.56
CA PRO A 419 -12.38 0.30 15.02
C PRO A 419 -12.20 -0.02 16.50
N GLY A 420 -13.29 0.02 17.28
CA GLY A 420 -13.29 -0.31 18.70
C GLY A 420 -12.77 0.78 19.64
N ALA A 421 -12.24 1.90 19.12
CA ALA A 421 -11.88 3.05 19.94
C ALA A 421 -13.12 3.89 20.30
N ASP A 422 -13.10 4.51 21.49
CA ASP A 422 -14.20 5.35 21.98
C ASP A 422 -14.02 6.80 21.52
N TYR A 423 -14.97 7.27 20.71
CA TYR A 423 -15.06 8.66 20.26
C TYR A 423 -16.30 9.38 20.81
N GLY A 424 -16.93 8.85 21.87
CA GLY A 424 -18.15 9.42 22.46
C GLY A 424 -17.97 10.87 22.94
N TRP A 425 -16.77 11.22 23.38
CA TRP A 425 -16.38 12.59 23.75
C TRP A 425 -16.54 13.61 22.62
N ALA A 426 -16.53 13.18 21.35
CA ALA A 426 -16.73 14.06 20.20
C ALA A 426 -18.14 14.66 20.15
N ARG A 427 -19.13 14.03 20.80
CA ARG A 427 -20.50 14.56 20.89
C ARG A 427 -20.58 15.85 21.71
N ASP A 428 -19.66 16.03 22.65
CA ASP A 428 -19.58 17.22 23.50
C ASP A 428 -18.71 18.33 22.89
N CYS A 429 -18.13 18.10 21.70
CA CYS A 429 -17.36 19.12 20.99
C CYS A 429 -18.27 20.21 20.41
N PRO A 430 -17.94 21.50 20.58
CA PRO A 430 -18.69 22.61 19.98
C PRO A 430 -18.82 22.49 18.47
N GLN A 431 -17.72 22.16 17.79
CA GLN A 431 -17.69 21.95 16.35
C GLN A 431 -16.92 20.67 16.02
N VAL A 432 -17.44 19.90 15.06
CA VAL A 432 -16.81 18.67 14.56
C VAL A 432 -16.74 18.72 13.05
N LEU A 433 -15.54 18.62 12.50
CA LEU A 433 -15.29 18.39 11.07
C LEU A 433 -15.06 16.89 10.87
N ASP A 434 -16.03 16.21 10.28
CA ASP A 434 -15.87 14.85 9.79
C ASP A 434 -15.20 14.86 8.43
N ALA A 435 -13.88 14.71 8.41
CA ALA A 435 -13.12 14.63 7.18
C ALA A 435 -13.20 13.24 6.53
N THR A 436 -13.72 12.23 7.25
CA THR A 436 -13.94 10.87 6.73
C THR A 436 -15.25 10.74 5.95
N TYR A 437 -16.18 11.68 6.13
CA TYR A 437 -17.57 11.63 5.66
C TYR A 437 -18.40 10.44 6.17
N GLN A 438 -17.82 9.59 7.04
CA GLN A 438 -18.41 8.32 7.48
C GLN A 438 -18.58 8.26 9.00
N PHE A 439 -18.35 9.37 9.71
CA PHE A 439 -18.38 9.38 11.16
C PHE A 439 -19.77 9.74 11.70
N ASP A 440 -20.68 8.77 11.73
CA ASP A 440 -22.07 8.99 12.14
C ASP A 440 -22.31 9.24 13.64
N ALA A 441 -21.27 9.13 14.47
CA ALA A 441 -21.43 9.26 15.92
C ALA A 441 -21.80 10.68 16.38
N VAL A 442 -21.63 11.70 15.54
CA VAL A 442 -21.92 13.10 15.88
C VAL A 442 -22.96 13.69 14.89
N PRO A 443 -24.19 13.99 15.34
CA PRO A 443 -25.24 14.50 14.45
C PRO A 443 -24.99 15.92 13.92
N HIS A 444 -24.34 16.79 14.70
CA HIS A 444 -24.05 18.18 14.32
C HIS A 444 -22.72 18.35 13.56
N ARG A 445 -22.11 17.24 13.15
CA ARG A 445 -20.86 17.25 12.39
C ARG A 445 -21.05 17.96 11.05
N ARG A 446 -19.97 18.56 10.58
CA ARG A 446 -19.87 19.14 9.24
C ARG A 446 -18.86 18.35 8.44
N VAL A 447 -18.96 18.43 7.13
CA VAL A 447 -17.96 17.90 6.20
C VAL A 447 -17.22 19.04 5.51
N LEU A 448 -16.19 18.67 4.76
CA LEU A 448 -15.36 19.55 3.92
C LEU A 448 -16.17 20.36 2.91
#